data_AF-A0A0L0SRG4-F1
#
_entry.id   AF-A0A0L0SRG4-F1
#
_cell.length_a   1.000
_cell.length_b   1.000
_cell.length_c   1.000
_cell.angle_alpha   90.00
_cell.angle_beta   90.00
_cell.angle_gamma   90.00
#
_symmetry.space_group_name_H-M   'P 1'
#
loop_
_entity.id
_entity.type
_entity.pdbx_description
1 polymer ?
#
loop_
_entity_poly.entity_id
_entity_poly.type
_entity_poly.pdbx_seq_one_letter_code
_entity_poly.pdbx_strand_id
1 'polypeptide(L)'
;MAKVPRNFRLLEELEKGEKGIGDGTISYGLANPDDIFMSDWNGTILGPPHSVHENRIYSLTLHCDQNYPDSAPIVKFISKVNLPCVHASTGRVEPSKLDCLARWSRNYTMETVLSEIRREMATSGRKLPQPPEGSTF
;
A
#
# COMPACT_ATOMS: atom_id res chain seq x y z
N MET A 1 9.00 -1.09 -27.09
CA MET A 1 9.68 -1.64 -25.89
C MET A 1 9.04 -2.98 -25.55
N ALA A 2 9.82 -3.99 -25.20
CA ALA A 2 9.29 -5.29 -24.79
C ALA A 2 8.53 -5.15 -23.45
N LYS A 3 7.39 -5.86 -23.32
CA LYS A 3 6.59 -5.88 -22.09
C LYS A 3 7.24 -6.82 -21.09
N VAL A 4 7.72 -6.28 -19.96
CA VAL A 4 8.25 -7.09 -18.85
C VAL A 4 7.14 -8.01 -18.32
N PRO A 5 7.38 -9.32 -18.20
CA PRO A 5 6.40 -10.25 -17.62
C PRO A 5 6.13 -9.97 -16.14
N ARG A 6 4.91 -10.30 -15.68
CA ARG A 6 4.46 -10.10 -14.29
C ARG A 6 5.47 -10.56 -13.24
N ASN A 7 6.00 -11.77 -13.36
CA ASN A 7 6.89 -12.33 -12.34
C ASN A 7 8.22 -11.58 -12.25
N PHE A 8 8.77 -11.14 -13.39
CA PHE A 8 9.98 -10.30 -13.37
C PHE A 8 9.70 -8.94 -12.74
N ARG A 9 8.53 -8.34 -13.02
CA ARG A 9 8.11 -7.10 -12.35
C ARG A 9 8.01 -7.28 -10.83
N LEU A 10 7.41 -8.38 -10.37
CA LEU A 10 7.25 -8.65 -8.93
C LEU A 10 8.59 -8.99 -8.26
N LEU A 11 9.50 -9.67 -8.94
CA LEU A 11 10.88 -9.90 -8.46
C LEU A 11 11.66 -8.58 -8.32
N GLU A 12 11.56 -7.68 -9.30
CA GLU A 12 12.15 -6.34 -9.22
C GLU A 12 11.60 -5.56 -8.02
N GLU A 13 10.27 -5.62 -7.81
CA GLU A 13 9.65 -4.97 -6.65
C GLU A 13 10.08 -5.62 -5.32
N LEU A 14 10.21 -6.95 -5.26
CA LEU A 14 10.72 -7.66 -4.06
C LEU A 14 12.14 -7.21 -3.71
N GLU A 15 13.05 -7.25 -4.67
CA GLU A 15 14.44 -6.87 -4.48
C GLU A 15 14.54 -5.42 -3.96
N LYS A 16 13.68 -4.52 -4.47
CA LYS A 16 13.60 -3.15 -3.98
C LYS A 16 13.04 -3.07 -2.55
N GLY A 17 12.02 -3.86 -2.23
CA GLY A 17 11.46 -3.94 -0.88
C GLY A 17 12.50 -4.39 0.15
N GLU A 18 13.31 -5.40 -0.16
CA GLU A 18 14.35 -5.94 0.71
C GLU A 18 15.52 -4.98 0.94
N LYS A 19 15.86 -4.17 -0.07
CA LYS A 19 16.92 -3.15 0.03
C LYS A 19 16.48 -1.90 0.82
N GLY A 20 15.19 -1.77 1.10
CA GLY A 20 14.61 -0.58 1.71
C GLY A 20 14.22 0.47 0.66
N ILE A 21 13.16 1.21 0.98
CA ILE A 21 12.50 2.13 0.05
C ILE A 21 12.59 3.56 0.58
N GLY A 22 13.14 4.45 -0.24
CA GLY A 22 13.19 5.88 0.04
C GLY A 22 13.81 6.21 1.40
N ASP A 23 13.05 6.92 2.23
CA ASP A 23 13.43 7.34 3.59
C ASP A 23 13.04 6.32 4.69
N GLY A 24 12.56 5.12 4.31
CA GLY A 24 12.13 4.09 5.24
C GLY A 24 10.75 4.33 5.87
N THR A 25 10.00 5.34 5.41
CA THR A 25 8.64 5.60 5.92
C THR A 25 7.57 4.68 5.34
N ILE A 26 7.90 3.95 4.28
CA ILE A 26 7.09 2.87 3.73
C ILE A 26 7.96 1.64 3.49
N SER A 27 7.37 0.46 3.64
CA SER A 27 8.00 -0.81 3.29
C SER A 27 6.98 -1.80 2.78
N TYR A 28 7.43 -2.77 2.00
CA TYR A 28 6.62 -3.93 1.64
C TYR A 28 7.51 -5.16 1.41
N GLY A 29 6.91 -6.34 1.54
CA GLY A 29 7.56 -7.63 1.31
C GLY A 29 6.53 -8.74 1.13
N LEU A 30 6.97 -9.92 0.70
CA LEU A 30 6.07 -11.06 0.53
C LEU A 30 5.38 -11.42 1.84
N ALA A 31 4.09 -11.73 1.77
CA ALA A 31 3.35 -12.22 2.92
C ALA A 31 3.74 -13.66 3.27
N ASN A 32 4.04 -14.46 2.24
CA ASN A 32 4.58 -15.81 2.38
C ASN A 32 5.83 -15.94 1.48
N PRO A 33 7.02 -16.21 2.05
CA PRO A 33 8.24 -16.38 1.26
C PRO A 33 8.18 -17.59 0.31
N ASP A 34 7.30 -18.57 0.57
CA ASP A 34 7.13 -19.74 -0.28
C ASP A 34 6.11 -19.51 -1.43
N ASP A 35 5.48 -18.33 -1.50
CA ASP A 35 4.55 -18.00 -2.60
C ASP A 35 5.31 -17.72 -3.90
N ILE A 36 5.40 -18.75 -4.74
CA ILE A 36 6.01 -18.71 -6.07
C ILE A 36 5.31 -17.69 -6.99
N PHE A 37 4.01 -17.44 -6.78
CA PHE A 37 3.25 -16.50 -7.60
C PHE A 37 3.42 -15.05 -7.13
N MET A 38 4.03 -14.82 -5.96
CA MET A 38 4.30 -13.50 -5.41
C MET A 38 3.06 -12.61 -5.42
N SER A 39 1.92 -13.17 -5.03
CA SER A 39 0.61 -12.51 -5.16
C SER A 39 0.26 -11.73 -3.92
N ASP A 40 0.59 -12.23 -2.74
CA ASP A 40 0.25 -11.60 -1.46
C ASP A 40 1.46 -10.93 -0.81
N TRP A 41 1.27 -9.67 -0.43
CA TRP A 41 2.32 -8.80 0.11
C TRP A 41 1.85 -8.12 1.40
N ASN A 42 2.78 -7.99 2.34
CA ASN A 42 2.61 -7.15 3.52
C ASN A 42 3.21 -5.78 3.24
N GLY A 43 2.43 -4.73 3.48
CA GLY A 43 2.86 -3.34 3.41
C GLY A 43 2.85 -2.68 4.79
N THR A 44 3.77 -1.75 5.02
CA THR A 44 3.83 -0.92 6.22
C THR A 44 3.95 0.55 5.85
N ILE A 45 3.23 1.40 6.56
CA ILE A 45 3.32 2.86 6.45
C ILE A 45 3.59 3.44 7.84
N LEU A 46 4.67 4.20 7.97
CA LEU A 46 4.89 5.10 9.11
C LEU A 46 4.12 6.40 8.87
N GLY A 47 3.24 6.74 9.81
CA GLY A 47 2.39 7.90 9.68
C GLY A 47 3.19 9.21 9.55
N PRO A 48 2.72 10.14 8.71
CA PRO A 48 3.45 11.38 8.44
C PRO A 48 3.57 12.27 9.69
N PRO A 49 4.71 12.98 9.85
CA PRO A 49 4.91 13.89 10.97
C PRO A 49 3.90 15.06 10.92
N HIS A 50 3.70 15.73 12.06
CA HIS A 50 2.79 16.86 12.19
C HIS A 50 1.33 16.55 11.75
N SER A 51 0.90 15.31 12.01
CA SER A 51 -0.44 14.81 11.74
C SER A 51 -0.93 13.93 12.89
N VAL A 52 -2.23 13.63 12.92
CA VAL A 52 -2.82 12.65 13.86
C VAL A 52 -2.29 11.22 13.69
N HIS A 53 -1.55 10.97 12.60
CA HIS A 53 -0.93 9.68 12.30
C HIS A 53 0.53 9.60 12.77
N GLU A 54 1.12 10.71 13.24
CA GLU A 54 2.53 10.76 13.67
C GLU A 54 2.84 9.69 14.72
N ASN A 55 4.01 9.05 14.58
CA ASN A 55 4.49 7.94 15.41
C ASN A 55 3.66 6.65 15.37
N ARG A 56 2.64 6.55 14.50
CA ARG A 56 1.86 5.31 14.32
C ARG A 56 2.38 4.49 13.14
N ILE A 57 2.36 3.17 13.31
CA ILE A 57 2.68 2.21 12.26
C ILE A 57 1.38 1.55 11.78
N TYR A 58 1.14 1.59 10.48
CA TYR A 58 -0.03 0.95 9.84
C TYR A 58 0.42 -0.23 9.01
N SER A 59 -0.19 -1.40 9.26
CA SER A 59 0.00 -2.61 8.46
C SER A 59 -1.12 -2.75 7.44
N LEU A 60 -0.75 -3.17 6.23
CA LEU A 60 -1.64 -3.37 5.09
C LEU A 60 -1.30 -4.70 4.40
N THR A 61 -2.27 -5.25 3.69
CA THR A 61 -2.07 -6.33 2.71
C THR A 61 -2.28 -5.78 1.31
N LEU A 62 -1.41 -6.18 0.37
CA LEU A 62 -1.57 -5.92 -1.06
C LEU A 62 -1.67 -7.26 -1.78
N HIS A 63 -2.64 -7.38 -2.69
CA HIS A 63 -2.83 -8.56 -3.52
C HIS A 63 -2.65 -8.19 -5.01
N CYS A 64 -1.58 -8.71 -5.59
CA CYS A 64 -1.22 -8.57 -7.00
C CYS A 64 -1.78 -9.78 -7.77
N ASP A 65 -2.93 -9.60 -8.42
CA ASP A 65 -3.57 -10.68 -9.20
C ASP A 65 -2.76 -11.08 -10.44
N GLN A 66 -3.27 -12.03 -11.23
CA GLN A 66 -2.61 -12.52 -12.45
C GLN A 66 -2.44 -11.43 -13.53
N ASN A 67 -3.20 -10.34 -13.46
CA ASN A 67 -3.16 -9.24 -14.42
C ASN A 67 -2.23 -8.11 -13.98
N TYR A 68 -1.68 -8.14 -12.77
CA TYR A 68 -0.66 -7.18 -12.34
C TYR A 68 0.59 -7.26 -13.27
N PRO A 69 1.22 -6.13 -13.66
CA PRO A 69 0.90 -4.75 -13.32
C PRO A 69 -0.07 -4.06 -14.28
N ASP A 70 -0.70 -4.76 -15.24
CA ASP A 70 -1.66 -4.12 -16.13
C ASP A 70 -2.97 -3.74 -15.40
N SER A 71 -3.29 -4.46 -14.33
CA SER A 71 -4.31 -4.09 -13.33
C SER A 71 -3.69 -3.71 -11.99
N ALA A 72 -4.36 -2.82 -11.26
CA ALA A 72 -3.92 -2.34 -9.95
C ALA A 72 -4.01 -3.46 -8.89
N PRO A 73 -3.14 -3.44 -7.86
CA PRO A 73 -3.27 -4.37 -6.75
C PRO A 73 -4.49 -4.04 -5.89
N ILE A 74 -5.04 -5.06 -5.23
CA ILE A 74 -6.08 -4.87 -4.21
C ILE A 74 -5.39 -4.54 -2.89
N VAL A 75 -5.77 -3.44 -2.25
CA VAL A 75 -5.14 -2.96 -1.01
C VAL A 75 -6.15 -2.98 0.13
N LYS A 76 -5.73 -3.49 1.28
CA LYS A 76 -6.54 -3.53 2.49
C LYS A 76 -5.67 -3.21 3.70
N PHE A 77 -6.15 -2.32 4.54
CA PHE A 77 -5.56 -2.09 5.85
C PHE A 77 -5.88 -3.25 6.81
N ILE A 78 -4.86 -3.68 7.54
CA ILE A 78 -5.01 -4.51 8.74
C ILE A 78 -5.26 -3.59 9.93
N SER A 79 -4.42 -2.57 10.11
CA SER A 79 -4.58 -1.56 11.16
C SER A 79 -5.78 -0.67 10.89
N LYS A 80 -6.66 -0.46 11.88
CA LYS A 80 -7.77 0.48 11.76
C LYS A 80 -7.26 1.89 11.50
N VAL A 81 -7.82 2.51 10.48
CA VAL A 81 -7.50 3.86 10.07
C VAL A 81 -8.78 4.56 9.63
N ASN A 82 -8.88 5.85 9.93
CA ASN A 82 -9.93 6.71 9.41
C ASN A 82 -9.34 7.58 8.28
N LEU A 83 -9.60 7.20 7.03
CA LEU A 83 -9.19 7.92 5.83
C LEU A 83 -10.34 7.93 4.80
N PRO A 84 -10.51 9.00 3.99
CA PRO A 84 -11.59 9.07 3.01
C PRO A 84 -11.54 7.97 1.96
N CYS A 85 -10.34 7.51 1.59
CA CYS A 85 -10.12 6.46 0.60
C CYS A 85 -10.23 5.03 1.16
N VAL A 86 -10.54 4.86 2.46
CA VAL A 86 -10.59 3.54 3.11
C VAL A 86 -12.00 3.26 3.61
N HIS A 87 -12.51 2.07 3.28
CA HIS A 87 -13.81 1.62 3.74
C HIS A 87 -13.80 1.34 5.25
N ALA A 88 -14.64 2.06 6.00
CA ALA A 88 -14.57 2.13 7.47
C ALA A 88 -14.84 0.82 8.22
N SER A 89 -15.48 -0.17 7.60
CA SER A 89 -15.72 -1.48 8.25
C SER A 89 -14.82 -2.61 7.75
N THR A 90 -14.22 -2.47 6.57
CA THR A 90 -13.46 -3.57 5.95
C THR A 90 -11.97 -3.25 5.79
N GLY A 91 -11.56 -1.99 5.93
CA GLY A 91 -10.19 -1.56 5.70
C GLY A 91 -9.77 -1.56 4.22
N ARG A 92 -10.67 -1.93 3.29
CA ARG A 92 -10.35 -1.96 1.87
C ARG A 92 -10.17 -0.53 1.33
N VAL A 93 -9.09 -0.30 0.61
CA VAL A 93 -8.89 0.96 -0.11
C VAL A 93 -9.79 0.99 -1.33
N GLU A 94 -10.56 2.06 -1.48
CA GLU A 94 -11.49 2.25 -2.59
C GLU A 94 -10.75 2.83 -3.81
N PRO A 95 -10.65 2.09 -4.94
CA PRO A 95 -9.87 2.54 -6.10
C PRO A 95 -10.31 3.90 -6.65
N SER A 96 -11.61 4.19 -6.61
CA SER A 96 -12.20 5.45 -7.09
C SER A 96 -11.83 6.67 -6.25
N LYS A 97 -11.31 6.46 -5.04
CA LYS A 97 -10.97 7.51 -4.07
C LYS A 97 -9.47 7.72 -3.90
N LEU A 98 -8.65 7.00 -4.66
CA LEU A 98 -7.20 7.18 -4.68
C LEU A 98 -6.73 7.27 -6.14
N ASP A 99 -6.23 8.43 -6.55
CA ASP A 99 -5.97 8.75 -7.96
C ASP A 99 -5.09 7.72 -8.68
N CYS A 100 -4.04 7.21 -8.03
CA CYS A 100 -3.15 6.22 -8.63
C CYS A 100 -3.86 4.89 -8.92
N LEU A 101 -4.90 4.52 -8.15
CA LEU A 101 -5.72 3.33 -8.40
C LEU A 101 -6.83 3.62 -9.40
N ALA A 102 -7.47 4.79 -9.33
CA ALA A 102 -8.52 5.20 -10.25
C ALA A 102 -8.02 5.33 -11.70
N ARG A 103 -6.78 5.81 -11.86
CA ARG A 103 -6.10 6.02 -13.14
C ARG A 103 -4.85 5.14 -13.22
N TRP A 104 -5.02 3.87 -12.88
CA TRP A 104 -3.91 2.93 -12.84
C TRP A 104 -3.14 2.91 -14.16
N SER A 105 -1.82 2.96 -14.03
CA SER A 105 -0.86 2.80 -15.11
C SER A 105 0.08 1.67 -14.72
N ARG A 106 0.41 0.80 -15.67
CA ARG A 106 1.36 -0.31 -15.45
C ARG A 106 2.76 0.11 -15.01
N ASN A 107 3.07 1.40 -15.08
CA ASN A 107 4.32 1.95 -14.57
C ASN A 107 4.29 2.15 -13.05
N TYR A 108 3.11 2.27 -12.44
CA TYR A 108 2.95 2.33 -10.99
C TYR A 108 3.29 0.99 -10.32
N THR A 109 3.67 1.09 -9.06
CA THR A 109 4.20 0.01 -8.21
C THR A 109 3.43 -0.05 -6.89
N MET A 110 3.68 -1.09 -6.08
CA MET A 110 3.24 -1.14 -4.69
C MET A 110 3.78 0.04 -3.88
N GLU A 111 5.03 0.45 -4.10
CA GLU A 111 5.61 1.67 -3.52
C GLU A 111 4.81 2.92 -3.87
N THR A 112 4.38 3.05 -5.13
CA THR A 112 3.54 4.18 -5.57
C THR A 112 2.28 4.19 -4.74
N VAL A 113 1.57 3.07 -4.66
CA VAL A 113 0.33 2.95 -3.89
C VAL A 113 0.51 3.34 -2.42
N LEU A 114 1.53 2.81 -1.75
CA LEU A 114 1.80 3.12 -0.35
C LEU A 114 2.19 4.59 -0.13
N SER A 115 2.96 5.16 -1.06
CA SER A 115 3.34 6.58 -1.04
C SER A 115 2.13 7.51 -1.17
N GLU A 116 1.20 7.17 -2.07
CA GLU A 116 -0.02 7.95 -2.31
C GLU A 116 -0.97 7.87 -1.11
N ILE A 117 -1.11 6.69 -0.49
CA ILE A 117 -1.87 6.52 0.76
C ILE A 117 -1.24 7.36 1.89
N ARG A 118 0.10 7.33 2.03
CA ARG A 118 0.79 8.15 3.03
C ARG A 118 0.60 9.64 2.76
N ARG A 119 0.55 10.07 1.50
CA ARG A 119 0.22 11.45 1.15
C ARG A 119 -1.20 11.81 1.58
N GLU A 120 -2.19 10.94 1.36
CA GLU A 120 -3.56 11.17 1.83
C GLU A 120 -3.63 11.32 3.36
N MET A 121 -2.83 10.58 4.12
CA MET A 121 -2.69 10.77 5.58
C MET A 121 -2.14 12.17 5.92
N ALA A 122 -1.25 12.72 5.10
CA ALA A 122 -0.65 14.04 5.32
C ALA A 122 -1.54 15.21 4.84
N THR A 123 -2.50 14.94 3.97
CA THR A 123 -3.42 15.94 3.40
C THR A 123 -4.83 15.80 4.01
N SER A 124 -5.71 15.03 3.36
CA SER A 124 -7.11 14.86 3.70
C SER A 124 -7.30 14.22 5.07
N GLY A 125 -6.39 13.30 5.45
CA GLY A 125 -6.39 12.57 6.72
C GLY A 125 -5.76 13.30 7.89
N ARG A 126 -5.02 14.40 7.64
CA ARG A 126 -4.07 14.99 8.59
C ARG A 126 -4.61 15.27 9.99
N LYS A 127 -5.90 15.64 10.07
CA LYS A 127 -6.59 16.02 11.32
C LYS A 127 -7.81 15.16 11.62
N LEU A 128 -8.04 14.06 10.88
CA LEU A 128 -9.20 13.21 11.09
C LEU A 128 -9.05 12.42 12.40
N PRO A 129 -10.05 12.43 13.30
CA PRO A 129 -10.01 11.61 14.50
C PRO A 129 -9.75 10.14 14.15
N GLN A 130 -8.72 9.56 14.76
CA GLN A 130 -8.31 8.20 14.48
C GLN A 130 -8.82 7.24 15.57
N PRO A 131 -9.04 5.96 15.22
CA PRO A 131 -9.24 4.90 16.19
C PRO A 131 -8.05 4.79 17.17
N PRO A 132 -8.25 4.12 18.32
CA PRO A 132 -7.15 3.77 19.23
C PRO A 132 -6.04 3.04 18.47
N GLU A 133 -4.80 3.42 18.74
CA GLU A 133 -3.63 2.79 18.13
C GLU A 133 -3.60 1.28 18.45
N GLY A 134 -3.12 0.47 17.50
CA GLY A 134 -3.10 -0.99 17.61
C GLY A 134 -4.43 -1.69 17.30
N SER A 135 -5.52 -0.94 17.08
CA SER A 135 -6.80 -1.53 16.64
C SER A 135 -6.67 -2.13 15.23
N THR A 136 -7.35 -3.25 14.95
CA THR A 136 -7.37 -3.92 13.63
C THR A 136 -8.79 -4.09 13.10
N PHE A 137 -8.93 -4.17 11.76
CA PHE A 137 -10.21 -4.44 11.07
C PHE A 137 -10.68 -5.88 11.26
#